data_AF-A0AA96FVH4-F1
#
_entry.id   AF-A0AA96FVH4-F1
#
_cell.length_a   1.000
_cell.length_b   1.000
_cell.length_c   1.000
_cell.angle_alpha   90.00
_cell.angle_beta   90.00
_cell.angle_gamma   90.00
#
_symmetry.space_group_name_H-M   'P 1'
#
loop_
_entity.id
_entity.type
_entity.pdbx_description
1 polymer ?
#
loop_
_entity_poly.entity_id
_entity_poly.type
_entity_poly.pdbx_seq_one_letter_code
_entity_poly.pdbx_strand_id
1 'polypeptide(L)'
;MALAPHRLVWMTLWAEATNEEGADLTRAIASALAPLGRVKVISRGPFPRTPELLLIDVEMSPSSSTAECLRSLGLRPDEDGCWPDWKRRGNGGEFLNPAVRGAQVGEEEAAAPSPFANGEVVVILDGATAREEALVGVEGVVHGSFYDADEPDPLLRRWQHYVMPEGREVLEPFPSAGLRATGRRVVVEEQPLPVHVATDGPGIDGGSAWPAGSAGSADGQR
;
A
#
# COMPACT_ATOMS: atom_id res chain seq x y z
N MET A 1 -27.32 11.28 -4.78
CA MET A 1 -26.47 10.49 -5.70
C MET A 1 -26.23 9.13 -5.08
N ALA A 2 -26.13 8.06 -5.87
CA ALA A 2 -25.73 6.76 -5.35
C ALA A 2 -24.25 6.79 -4.94
N LEU A 3 -23.90 6.16 -3.82
CA LEU A 3 -22.51 6.06 -3.35
C LEU A 3 -21.71 5.16 -4.29
N ALA A 4 -20.43 5.47 -4.46
CA ALA A 4 -19.51 4.64 -5.22
C ALA A 4 -19.44 3.21 -4.62
N PRO A 5 -19.44 2.17 -5.47
CA PRO A 5 -19.39 0.78 -5.00
C PRO A 5 -18.06 0.43 -4.34
N HIS A 6 -16.96 1.07 -4.74
CA HIS A 6 -15.67 0.95 -4.08
C HIS A 6 -15.26 2.28 -3.46
N ARG A 7 -14.96 2.22 -2.17
CA ARG A 7 -14.49 3.32 -1.35
C ARG A 7 -13.49 2.75 -0.35
N LEU A 8 -12.32 3.34 -0.29
CA LEU A 8 -11.26 3.00 0.63
C LEU A 8 -10.70 4.29 1.22
N VAL A 9 -10.53 4.32 2.53
CA VAL A 9 -9.68 5.28 3.23
C VAL A 9 -8.61 4.46 3.92
N TRP A 10 -7.36 4.80 3.71
CA TRP A 10 -6.24 4.15 4.38
C TRP A 10 -5.47 5.14 5.23
N MET A 11 -4.94 4.67 6.36
CA MET A 11 -4.05 5.45 7.21
C MET A 11 -2.88 4.60 7.72
N THR A 12 -1.69 5.18 7.73
CA THR A 12 -0.53 4.61 8.42
C THR A 12 -0.18 5.50 9.60
N LEU A 13 -0.19 4.95 10.80
CA LEU A 13 0.02 5.66 12.06
C LEU A 13 1.37 5.28 12.67
N TRP A 14 2.06 6.26 13.24
CA TRP A 14 3.25 6.03 14.07
C TRP A 14 2.92 6.37 15.53
N ALA A 15 2.94 5.39 16.42
CA ALA A 15 2.50 5.55 17.81
C ALA A 15 3.56 5.15 18.83
N GLU A 16 3.70 5.93 19.91
CA GLU A 16 4.50 5.57 21.08
C GLU A 16 3.77 4.48 21.88
N ALA A 17 4.13 3.23 21.63
CA ALA A 17 3.62 2.07 22.35
C ALA A 17 4.66 0.95 22.30
N THR A 18 4.67 0.08 23.30
CA THR A 18 5.39 -1.18 23.25
C THR A 18 4.61 -2.20 22.40
N ASN A 19 5.28 -3.23 21.88
CA ASN A 19 4.60 -4.32 21.16
C ASN A 19 3.49 -4.97 22.00
N GLU A 20 3.66 -5.05 23.32
CA GLU A 20 2.71 -5.60 24.27
C GLU A 20 1.43 -4.74 24.36
N GLU A 21 1.58 -3.41 24.32
CA GLU A 21 0.46 -2.45 24.29
C GLU A 21 -0.20 -2.34 22.91
N GLY A 22 0.48 -2.81 21.86
CA GLY A 22 0.03 -2.69 20.47
C GLY A 22 -1.35 -3.30 20.22
N ALA A 23 -1.70 -4.42 20.88
CA ALA A 23 -3.01 -5.07 20.73
C ALA A 23 -4.16 -4.27 21.37
N ASP A 24 -3.89 -3.52 22.43
CA ASP A 24 -4.89 -2.68 23.09
C ASP A 24 -5.09 -1.40 22.29
N LEU A 25 -3.99 -0.83 21.79
CA LEU A 25 -4.00 0.33 20.92
C LEU A 25 -4.76 0.07 19.60
N THR A 26 -4.50 -1.05 18.93
CA THR A 26 -5.20 -1.41 17.68
C THR A 26 -6.71 -1.59 17.91
N ARG A 27 -7.11 -2.21 19.03
CA ARG A 27 -8.52 -2.35 19.42
C ARG A 27 -9.17 -1.00 19.72
N ALA A 28 -8.48 -0.11 20.42
CA ALA A 28 -8.96 1.23 20.71
C ALA A 28 -9.17 2.03 19.42
N ILE A 29 -8.22 1.98 18.48
CA ILE A 29 -8.32 2.62 17.16
C ILE A 29 -9.51 2.05 16.38
N ALA A 30 -9.62 0.72 16.30
CA ALA A 30 -10.73 0.06 15.60
C ALA A 30 -12.09 0.47 16.17
N SER A 31 -12.22 0.52 17.51
CA SER A 31 -13.45 0.93 18.18
C SER A 31 -13.78 2.41 17.93
N ALA A 32 -12.78 3.29 17.90
CA ALA A 32 -13.00 4.72 17.63
C ALA A 32 -13.45 4.98 16.19
N LEU A 33 -12.97 4.17 15.24
CA LEU A 33 -13.26 4.31 13.81
C LEU A 33 -14.51 3.55 13.34
N ALA A 34 -14.97 2.55 14.10
CA ALA A 34 -16.13 1.72 13.74
C ALA A 34 -17.40 2.51 13.34
N PRO A 35 -17.72 3.68 13.92
CA PRO A 35 -18.87 4.48 13.48
C PRO A 35 -18.76 5.00 12.03
N LEU A 36 -17.56 5.08 11.46
CA LEU A 36 -17.32 5.63 10.12
C LEU A 36 -17.40 4.57 9.01
N GLY A 37 -17.28 3.29 9.34
CA GLY A 37 -17.33 2.21 8.36
C GLY A 37 -16.80 0.87 8.86
N ARG A 38 -16.52 -0.04 7.93
CA ARG A 38 -15.82 -1.29 8.25
C ARG A 38 -14.33 -0.99 8.32
N VAL A 39 -13.67 -1.41 9.40
CA VAL A 39 -12.29 -1.03 9.71
C VAL A 39 -11.46 -2.30 9.93
N LYS A 40 -10.28 -2.33 9.34
CA LYS A 40 -9.22 -3.29 9.59
C LYS A 40 -8.01 -2.53 10.15
N VAL A 41 -7.50 -2.96 11.29
CA VAL A 41 -6.32 -2.35 11.94
C VAL A 41 -5.26 -3.42 12.10
N ILE A 42 -4.05 -3.14 11.61
CA ILE A 42 -2.93 -4.07 11.58
C ILE A 42 -1.75 -3.42 12.28
N SER A 43 -1.30 -3.99 13.39
CA SER A 43 0.01 -3.64 13.96
C SER A 43 1.10 -4.33 13.15
N ARG A 44 2.00 -3.55 12.56
CA ARG A 44 3.17 -4.04 11.82
C ARG A 44 4.40 -4.21 12.71
N GLY A 45 4.31 -3.80 13.97
CA GLY A 45 5.42 -3.80 14.92
C GLY A 45 6.24 -2.51 14.87
N PRO A 46 7.50 -2.52 15.35
CA PRO A 46 8.33 -1.33 15.45
C PRO A 46 8.64 -0.69 14.09
N PHE A 47 8.61 0.64 14.03
CA PHE A 47 8.98 1.40 12.85
C PHE A 47 10.51 1.33 12.65
N PRO A 48 11.02 0.87 11.51
CA PRO A 48 12.45 0.56 11.36
C PRO A 48 13.40 1.73 11.64
N ARG A 49 13.00 2.97 11.33
CA ARG A 49 13.84 4.17 11.54
C ARG A 49 13.70 4.78 12.94
N THR A 50 12.68 4.40 13.69
CA THR A 50 12.43 4.86 15.06
C THR A 50 11.75 3.73 15.83
N PRO A 51 12.52 2.73 16.29
CA PRO A 51 11.99 1.49 16.86
C PRO A 51 11.14 1.69 18.13
N GLU A 52 11.18 2.88 18.73
CA GLU A 52 10.35 3.29 19.85
C GLU A 52 8.89 3.57 19.44
N LEU A 53 8.61 3.64 18.14
CA LEU A 53 7.28 3.82 17.58
C LEU A 53 6.77 2.51 16.97
N LEU A 54 5.50 2.19 17.19
CA LEU A 54 4.79 1.17 16.42
C LEU A 54 4.25 1.76 15.13
N LEU A 55 4.38 0.98 14.07
CA LEU A 55 3.72 1.19 12.79
C LEU A 55 2.37 0.47 12.82
N ILE A 56 1.29 1.21 12.62
CA ILE A 56 -0.08 0.67 12.60
C ILE A 56 -0.74 1.09 11.29
N ASP A 57 -1.14 0.12 10.48
CA ASP A 57 -1.92 0.36 9.27
C ASP A 57 -3.42 0.23 9.57
N VAL A 58 -4.20 1.10 8.96
CA VAL A 58 -5.65 1.14 9.05
C VAL A 58 -6.20 1.17 7.64
N GLU A 59 -7.07 0.23 7.32
CA GLU A 59 -7.87 0.22 6.10
C GLU A 59 -9.35 0.35 6.48
N MET A 60 -10.06 1.23 5.80
CA MET A 60 -11.46 1.51 6.10
C MET A 60 -12.29 1.53 4.82
N SER A 61 -13.38 0.77 4.81
CA SER A 61 -14.46 0.92 3.84
C SER A 61 -15.52 1.86 4.43
N PRO A 62 -15.53 3.16 4.09
CA PRO A 62 -16.41 4.13 4.71
C PRO A 62 -17.88 3.89 4.35
N SER A 63 -18.77 4.28 5.26
CA SER A 63 -20.22 4.20 5.05
C SER A 63 -20.74 5.36 4.17
N SER A 64 -20.04 6.51 4.19
CA SER A 64 -20.24 7.71 3.35
C SER A 64 -19.27 7.73 2.16
N SER A 65 -19.18 8.84 1.41
CA SER A 65 -18.05 9.05 0.48
C SER A 65 -16.73 9.12 1.24
N THR A 66 -15.62 8.85 0.57
CA THR A 66 -14.28 8.92 1.19
C THR A 66 -13.98 10.33 1.68
N ALA A 67 -14.30 11.36 0.89
CA ALA A 67 -14.06 12.76 1.26
C ALA A 67 -14.87 13.21 2.48
N GLU A 68 -16.11 12.70 2.66
CA GLU A 68 -16.89 12.95 3.87
C GLU A 68 -16.27 12.24 5.08
N CYS A 69 -15.82 11.00 4.89
CA CYS A 69 -15.14 10.25 5.92
C CYS A 69 -13.87 10.97 6.40
N LEU A 70 -13.01 11.43 5.49
CA LEU A 70 -11.81 12.19 5.84
C LEU A 70 -12.15 13.47 6.62
N ARG A 71 -13.20 14.21 6.21
CA ARG A 71 -13.69 15.36 6.99
C ARG A 71 -14.16 14.98 8.40
N SER A 72 -14.82 13.83 8.57
CA SER A 72 -15.21 13.32 9.89
C SER A 72 -14.02 12.92 10.76
N LEU A 73 -12.87 12.58 10.16
CA LEU A 73 -11.59 12.41 10.87
C LEU A 73 -10.92 13.75 11.23
N GLY A 74 -11.55 14.88 10.90
CA GLY A 74 -11.01 16.23 11.12
C GLY A 74 -10.01 16.68 10.06
N LEU A 75 -9.85 15.92 8.97
CA LEU A 75 -8.96 16.28 7.86
C LEU A 75 -9.58 17.39 7.02
N ARG A 76 -8.70 18.25 6.50
CA ARG A 76 -9.06 19.25 5.50
C ARG A 76 -8.05 19.13 4.35
N PRO A 77 -8.52 19.21 3.09
CA PRO A 77 -7.60 19.27 1.97
C PRO A 77 -6.81 20.59 2.06
N ASP A 78 -5.59 20.58 1.55
CA ASP A 78 -4.78 21.77 1.36
C ASP A 78 -5.30 22.63 0.19
N GLU A 79 -4.57 23.70 -0.13
CA GLU A 79 -4.96 24.65 -1.19
C GLU A 79 -5.00 24.00 -2.59
N ASP A 80 -4.26 22.90 -2.78
CA ASP A 80 -4.20 22.15 -4.03
C ASP A 80 -5.25 21.02 -4.09
N GLY A 81 -6.08 20.89 -3.05
CA GLY A 81 -7.09 19.83 -2.95
C GLY A 81 -6.53 18.49 -2.51
N CYS A 82 -5.25 18.42 -2.15
CA CYS A 82 -4.58 17.22 -1.66
C CYS A 82 -4.78 17.07 -0.15
N TRP A 83 -4.81 15.83 0.34
CA TRP A 83 -4.85 15.58 1.78
C TRP A 83 -3.44 15.64 2.34
N PRO A 84 -3.17 16.44 3.39
CA PRO A 84 -1.81 16.66 3.85
C PRO A 84 -1.19 15.41 4.50
N ASP A 85 0.10 15.16 4.22
CA ASP A 85 0.93 14.22 4.97
C ASP A 85 1.16 14.75 6.41
N TRP A 86 0.77 14.02 7.46
CA TRP A 86 0.86 14.57 8.82
C TRP A 86 2.29 14.50 9.36
N LYS A 87 3.00 15.62 9.24
CA LYS A 87 4.09 16.01 10.15
C LYS A 87 3.73 17.31 10.87
N ARG A 88 2.73 17.29 11.76
CA ARG A 88 2.54 18.39 12.73
C ARG A 88 2.76 17.90 14.15
N ARG A 89 3.87 18.35 14.76
CA ARG A 89 3.95 18.51 16.21
C ARG A 89 3.09 19.72 16.59
N GLY A 90 1.89 19.50 17.11
CA GLY A 90 1.11 20.59 17.72
C GLY A 90 -0.36 20.27 17.89
N ASN A 91 -0.77 20.07 19.14
CA ASN A 91 -2.13 20.23 19.68
C ASN A 91 -3.30 19.88 18.73
N GLY A 92 -3.19 18.77 18.00
CA GLY A 92 -4.28 18.20 17.21
C GLY A 92 -5.27 17.55 18.14
N GLY A 93 -6.14 18.37 18.76
CA GLY A 93 -7.21 17.89 19.59
C GLY A 93 -8.14 16.94 18.82
N GLU A 94 -8.49 15.85 19.50
CA GLU A 94 -9.73 15.05 19.40
C GLU A 94 -9.75 13.76 18.57
N PHE A 95 -8.94 13.55 17.53
CA PHE A 95 -9.09 12.32 16.72
C PHE A 95 -8.03 11.22 16.94
N LEU A 96 -6.76 11.58 17.11
CA LEU A 96 -5.69 10.59 17.26
C LEU A 96 -5.38 10.33 18.74
N ASN A 97 -5.25 9.05 19.11
CA ASN A 97 -4.83 8.64 20.45
C ASN A 97 -3.58 9.44 20.87
N PRO A 98 -3.45 9.94 22.11
CA PRO A 98 -2.30 10.71 22.56
C PRO A 98 -0.93 10.07 22.29
N ALA A 99 -0.89 8.74 22.13
CA ALA A 99 0.29 7.98 21.74
C ALA A 99 0.71 8.20 20.27
N VAL A 100 -0.20 8.58 19.36
CA VAL A 100 0.07 8.75 17.93
C VAL A 100 0.87 10.03 17.70
N ARG A 101 2.07 9.89 17.15
CA ARG A 101 3.02 10.97 16.85
C ARG A 101 2.95 11.49 15.42
N GLY A 102 2.38 10.70 14.52
CA GLY A 102 2.15 11.10 13.13
C GLY A 102 1.21 10.13 12.43
N ALA A 103 0.75 10.54 11.25
CA ALA A 103 -0.09 9.75 10.38
C ALA A 103 0.19 10.06 8.91
N GLN A 104 -0.02 9.09 8.04
CA GLN A 104 -0.21 9.29 6.62
C GLN A 104 -1.62 8.82 6.28
N VAL A 105 -2.30 9.49 5.37
CA VAL A 105 -3.68 9.15 5.00
C VAL A 105 -3.86 9.30 3.49
N GLY A 106 -4.70 8.45 2.93
CA GLY A 106 -5.16 8.58 1.55
C GLY A 106 -6.56 8.01 1.37
N GLU A 107 -7.12 8.26 0.19
CA GLU A 107 -8.44 7.78 -0.19
C GLU A 107 -8.46 7.27 -1.63
N GLU A 108 -9.33 6.28 -1.88
CA GLU A 108 -9.65 5.79 -3.21
C GLU A 108 -11.17 5.64 -3.33
N GLU A 109 -11.77 6.29 -4.33
CA GLU A 109 -13.19 6.16 -4.61
C GLU A 109 -13.39 5.84 -6.10
N ALA A 110 -13.90 4.64 -6.40
CA ALA A 110 -14.07 4.16 -7.76
C ALA A 110 -15.55 3.94 -8.09
N ALA A 111 -15.97 4.44 -9.25
CA ALA A 111 -17.35 4.33 -9.74
C ALA A 111 -17.80 2.88 -10.00
N ALA A 112 -16.86 1.94 -10.08
CA ALA A 112 -17.10 0.50 -10.25
C ALA A 112 -16.20 -0.31 -9.30
N PRO A 113 -16.66 -1.48 -8.82
CA PRO A 113 -15.82 -2.37 -8.02
C PRO A 113 -14.64 -2.91 -8.84
N SER A 114 -13.58 -3.36 -8.15
CA SER A 114 -12.49 -4.08 -8.81
C SER A 114 -13.05 -5.30 -9.56
N PRO A 115 -12.66 -5.51 -10.83
CA PRO A 115 -13.11 -6.66 -11.61
C PRO A 115 -12.50 -7.99 -11.13
N PHE A 116 -11.42 -7.95 -10.35
CA PHE A 116 -10.73 -9.14 -9.83
C PHE A 116 -10.61 -9.08 -8.30
N ALA A 117 -10.75 -10.23 -7.65
CA ALA A 117 -10.53 -10.36 -6.22
C ALA A 117 -9.13 -10.92 -5.91
N ASN A 118 -8.66 -10.71 -4.67
CA ASN A 118 -7.46 -11.38 -4.18
C ASN A 118 -7.63 -12.91 -4.24
N GLY A 119 -6.57 -13.61 -4.65
CA GLY A 119 -6.54 -15.04 -4.92
C GLY A 119 -7.15 -15.46 -6.25
N GLU A 120 -7.64 -14.53 -7.06
CA GLU A 120 -8.12 -14.87 -8.41
C GLU A 120 -6.96 -15.18 -9.35
N VAL A 121 -7.09 -16.25 -10.13
CA VAL A 121 -6.10 -16.63 -11.14
C VAL A 121 -6.47 -16.00 -12.46
N VAL A 122 -5.54 -15.24 -13.03
CA VAL A 122 -5.68 -14.47 -14.27
C VAL A 122 -4.64 -14.91 -15.29
N VAL A 123 -4.94 -14.69 -16.57
CA VAL A 123 -3.96 -14.76 -17.66
C VAL A 123 -3.51 -13.34 -17.98
N ILE A 124 -2.20 -13.12 -18.02
CA ILE A 124 -1.59 -11.85 -18.42
C ILE A 124 -1.72 -11.72 -19.94
N LEU A 125 -2.40 -10.67 -20.39
CA LEU A 125 -2.62 -10.39 -21.80
C LEU A 125 -1.44 -9.64 -22.41
N ASP A 126 -1.47 -9.53 -23.74
CA ASP A 126 -0.45 -8.81 -24.48
C ASP A 126 -0.52 -7.30 -24.20
N GLY A 127 0.58 -6.74 -23.69
CA GLY A 127 0.74 -5.34 -23.30
C GLY A 127 2.21 -4.98 -23.15
N ALA A 128 2.54 -3.69 -23.05
CA ALA A 128 3.93 -3.22 -23.00
C ALA A 128 4.74 -3.90 -21.87
N THR A 129 4.27 -3.79 -20.62
CA THR A 129 4.88 -4.42 -19.44
C THR A 129 4.98 -5.95 -19.59
N ALA A 130 3.92 -6.60 -20.09
CA ALA A 130 3.91 -8.04 -20.28
C ALA A 130 4.94 -8.50 -21.34
N ARG A 131 5.19 -7.70 -22.38
CA ARG A 131 6.22 -8.00 -23.39
C ARG A 131 7.62 -7.78 -22.84
N GLU A 132 7.84 -6.68 -22.14
CA GLU A 132 9.13 -6.32 -21.53
C GLU A 132 9.59 -7.39 -20.55
N GLU A 133 8.67 -7.94 -19.75
CA GLU A 133 8.97 -8.97 -18.75
C GLU A 133 8.81 -10.41 -19.26
N ALA A 134 8.49 -10.59 -20.56
CA ALA A 134 8.21 -11.87 -21.20
C ALA A 134 7.11 -12.70 -20.48
N LEU A 135 6.04 -12.03 -20.06
CA LEU A 135 4.91 -12.58 -19.30
C LEU A 135 3.62 -12.75 -20.12
N VAL A 136 3.63 -12.45 -21.42
CA VAL A 136 2.44 -12.59 -22.28
C VAL A 136 1.93 -14.03 -22.27
N GLY A 137 0.67 -14.22 -21.88
CA GLY A 137 0.00 -15.51 -21.79
C GLY A 137 0.28 -16.31 -20.52
N VAL A 138 1.15 -15.81 -19.63
CA VAL A 138 1.47 -16.44 -18.35
C VAL A 138 0.29 -16.28 -17.39
N GLU A 139 0.01 -17.31 -16.61
CA GLU A 139 -0.97 -17.23 -15.53
C GLU A 139 -0.35 -16.59 -14.28
N GLY A 140 -1.15 -15.89 -13.51
CA GLY A 140 -0.72 -15.29 -12.25
C GLY A 140 -1.87 -15.20 -11.26
N VAL A 141 -1.51 -14.99 -9.99
CA VAL A 141 -2.47 -14.84 -8.89
C VAL A 141 -2.56 -13.36 -8.52
N VAL A 142 -3.77 -12.84 -8.37
CA VAL A 142 -3.98 -11.46 -7.87
C VAL A 142 -3.76 -11.43 -6.35
N HIS A 143 -2.85 -10.59 -5.87
CA HIS A 143 -2.57 -10.39 -4.43
C HIS A 143 -3.14 -9.09 -3.87
N GLY A 144 -3.43 -8.12 -4.74
CA GLY A 144 -3.98 -6.84 -4.34
C GLY A 144 -4.52 -6.08 -5.54
N SER A 145 -5.41 -5.14 -5.28
CA SER A 145 -5.91 -4.20 -6.28
C SER A 145 -5.91 -2.81 -5.68
N PHE A 146 -5.51 -1.81 -6.45
CA PHE A 146 -5.62 -0.39 -6.09
C PHE A 146 -6.26 0.37 -7.24
N TYR A 147 -7.03 1.39 -6.89
CA TYR A 147 -7.58 2.31 -7.87
C TYR A 147 -6.64 3.51 -7.99
N ASP A 148 -6.17 3.79 -9.20
CA ASP A 148 -5.28 4.93 -9.45
C ASP A 148 -6.06 6.25 -9.35
N ALA A 149 -6.31 6.69 -8.12
CA ALA A 149 -7.06 7.90 -7.81
C ALA A 149 -6.25 9.17 -8.03
N ASP A 150 -4.92 9.05 -8.00
CA ASP A 150 -3.96 10.15 -8.20
C ASP A 150 -3.82 10.58 -9.66
N GLU A 151 -4.24 9.74 -10.61
CA GLU A 151 -4.33 10.10 -12.02
C GLU A 151 -5.23 11.36 -12.21
N PRO A 152 -4.65 12.49 -12.68
CA PRO A 152 -5.36 13.75 -12.78
C PRO A 152 -6.54 13.73 -13.76
N ASP A 153 -6.47 12.95 -14.83
CA ASP A 153 -7.57 12.80 -15.78
C ASP A 153 -8.55 11.70 -15.29
N PRO A 154 -9.79 12.05 -14.89
CA PRO A 154 -10.77 11.07 -14.42
C PRO A 154 -11.10 9.98 -15.45
N LEU A 155 -10.88 10.24 -16.74
CA LEU A 155 -11.11 9.26 -17.81
C LEU A 155 -9.99 8.23 -17.92
N LEU A 156 -8.81 8.51 -17.36
CA LEU A 156 -7.66 7.61 -17.36
C LEU A 156 -7.55 6.77 -16.09
N ARG A 157 -8.26 7.16 -15.02
CA ARG A 157 -8.32 6.44 -13.74
C ARG A 157 -8.84 5.03 -13.95
N ARG A 158 -8.07 4.05 -13.49
CA ARG A 158 -8.35 2.64 -13.72
C ARG A 158 -7.87 1.79 -12.55
N TRP A 159 -8.47 0.61 -12.48
CA TRP A 159 -8.03 -0.43 -11.57
C TRP A 159 -6.68 -1.01 -12.03
N GLN A 160 -5.79 -1.14 -11.06
CA GLN A 160 -4.50 -1.82 -11.17
C GLN A 160 -4.49 -3.00 -10.22
N HIS A 161 -3.76 -4.06 -10.59
CA HIS A 161 -3.72 -5.31 -9.86
C HIS A 161 -2.27 -5.75 -9.67
N TYR A 162 -1.88 -6.02 -8.42
CA TYR A 162 -0.62 -6.69 -8.13
C TYR A 162 -0.81 -8.17 -8.37
N VAL A 163 -0.14 -8.68 -9.40
CA VAL A 163 -0.20 -10.08 -9.82
C VAL A 163 1.15 -10.73 -9.55
N MET A 164 1.14 -11.93 -8.95
CA MET A 164 2.33 -12.78 -8.89
C MET A 164 2.26 -13.77 -10.06
N PRO A 165 3.07 -13.60 -11.12
CA PRO A 165 3.08 -14.54 -12.24
C PRO A 165 3.61 -15.90 -11.81
N GLU A 166 3.15 -16.97 -12.45
CA GLU A 166 3.63 -18.32 -12.20
C GLU A 166 5.16 -18.42 -12.44
N GLY A 167 5.86 -19.03 -11.50
CA GLY A 167 7.32 -19.17 -11.54
C GLY A 167 8.09 -17.90 -11.19
N ARG A 168 7.43 -16.85 -10.70
CA ARG A 168 8.05 -15.63 -10.16
C ARG A 168 7.77 -15.50 -8.66
N GLU A 169 8.65 -14.77 -7.97
CA GLU A 169 8.52 -14.44 -6.54
C GLU A 169 8.20 -12.95 -6.31
N VAL A 170 8.01 -12.19 -7.39
CA VAL A 170 7.80 -10.75 -7.36
C VAL A 170 6.40 -10.42 -7.86
N LEU A 171 5.76 -9.44 -7.22
CA LEU A 171 4.49 -8.87 -7.63
C LEU A 171 4.70 -7.82 -8.71
N GLU A 172 3.94 -7.93 -9.79
CA GLU A 172 3.98 -6.99 -10.90
C GLU A 172 2.61 -6.29 -11.05
N PRO A 173 2.57 -4.96 -11.25
CA PRO A 173 1.33 -4.23 -11.44
C PRO A 173 0.82 -4.37 -12.88
N PHE A 174 -0.44 -4.76 -13.05
CA PHE A 174 -1.12 -4.79 -14.34
C PHE A 174 -2.46 -4.06 -14.31
N PRO A 175 -2.82 -3.30 -15.37
CA PRO A 175 -4.14 -2.71 -15.48
C PRO A 175 -5.19 -3.81 -15.74
N SER A 176 -6.44 -3.59 -15.35
CA SER A 176 -7.49 -4.60 -15.57
C SER A 176 -7.63 -5.04 -17.03
N ALA A 177 -7.44 -4.12 -17.98
CA ALA A 177 -7.49 -4.42 -19.42
C ALA A 177 -6.35 -5.35 -19.88
N GLY A 178 -5.26 -5.44 -19.12
CA GLY A 178 -4.14 -6.34 -19.36
C GLY A 178 -4.34 -7.74 -18.76
N LEU A 179 -5.50 -8.04 -18.18
CA LEU A 179 -5.75 -9.30 -17.49
C LEU A 179 -7.04 -9.96 -17.98
N ARG A 180 -7.07 -11.28 -17.96
CA ARG A 180 -8.27 -12.07 -18.22
C ARG A 180 -8.50 -13.08 -17.12
N ALA A 181 -9.69 -13.08 -16.53
CA ALA A 181 -10.08 -14.09 -15.55
C ALA A 181 -10.02 -15.50 -16.14
N THR A 182 -9.52 -16.44 -15.35
CA THR A 182 -9.61 -17.89 -15.66
C THR A 182 -10.82 -18.57 -15.02
N GLY A 183 -11.47 -17.90 -14.06
CA GLY A 183 -12.54 -18.47 -13.23
C GLY A 183 -12.04 -19.33 -12.07
N ARG A 184 -10.72 -19.53 -11.92
CA ARG A 184 -10.11 -20.24 -10.79
C ARG A 184 -9.73 -19.28 -9.68
N ARG A 185 -9.72 -19.80 -8.45
CA ARG A 185 -9.25 -19.10 -7.25
C ARG A 185 -8.33 -19.99 -6.43
N VAL A 186 -7.33 -19.37 -5.82
CA VAL A 186 -6.46 -19.96 -4.82
C VAL A 186 -6.62 -19.18 -3.51
N VAL A 187 -6.37 -19.85 -2.38
CA VAL A 187 -6.32 -19.17 -1.09
C VAL A 187 -4.98 -18.44 -1.02
N VAL A 188 -5.04 -17.12 -1.04
CA VAL A 188 -3.89 -16.27 -0.72
C VAL A 188 -4.03 -15.94 0.75
N GLU A 189 -3.11 -16.44 1.58
CA GLU A 189 -2.94 -15.84 2.90
C GLU A 189 -2.58 -14.38 2.67
N GLU A 190 -3.31 -13.45 3.30
CA GLU A 190 -2.94 -12.05 3.31
C GLU A 190 -1.57 -11.92 3.95
N GLN A 191 -0.51 -12.04 3.16
CA GLN A 191 0.81 -11.66 3.61
C GLN A 191 0.80 -10.14 3.76
N PRO A 192 1.33 -9.60 4.86
CA PRO A 192 1.73 -8.20 4.90
C PRO A 192 2.47 -7.90 3.60
N LEU A 193 1.97 -6.96 2.79
CA LEU A 193 2.68 -6.53 1.59
C LEU A 193 4.14 -6.26 1.99
N PRO A 194 5.13 -6.90 1.35
CA PRO A 194 6.53 -6.63 1.65
C PRO A 194 6.78 -5.15 1.38
N VAL A 195 7.31 -4.45 2.39
CA VAL A 195 7.81 -3.09 2.23
C VAL A 195 8.92 -3.15 1.19
N HIS A 196 8.66 -2.65 -0.01
CA HIS A 196 9.73 -2.26 -0.91
C HIS A 196 10.46 -1.08 -0.27
N VAL A 197 11.55 -1.39 0.43
CA VAL A 197 12.53 -0.41 0.87
C VAL A 197 13.22 0.08 -0.40
N ALA A 198 12.70 1.15 -1.00
CA ALA A 198 13.49 1.99 -1.88
C ALA A 198 14.54 2.70 -1.02
N THR A 199 15.71 2.07 -0.83
CA THR A 199 16.92 2.77 -0.41
C THR A 199 17.49 3.52 -1.60
N ASP A 200 16.88 4.65 -1.94
CA ASP A 200 17.53 5.70 -2.72
C ASP A 200 17.37 7.01 -1.95
N GLY A 201 18.33 7.26 -1.06
CA GLY A 201 18.61 8.60 -0.58
C GLY A 201 19.53 9.30 -1.58
N PRO A 202 19.31 10.59 -1.91
CA PRO A 202 20.21 11.33 -2.78
C PRO A 202 21.58 11.46 -2.10
N GLY A 203 22.61 11.16 -2.89
CA GLY A 203 24.00 11.21 -2.48
C GLY A 203 24.44 12.57 -1.97
N ILE A 204 25.35 12.54 -1.01
CA ILE A 204 26.37 13.57 -0.84
C ILE A 204 27.70 12.85 -0.90
N ASP A 205 28.50 13.26 -1.88
CA ASP A 205 29.74 12.66 -2.38
C ASP A 205 30.81 12.36 -1.32
N GLY A 206 31.55 11.28 -1.56
CA GLY A 206 32.73 10.95 -0.77
C GLY A 206 33.53 9.73 -1.23
N GLY A 207 33.92 9.67 -2.52
CA GLY A 207 35.15 8.98 -2.91
C GLY A 207 35.04 7.57 -3.50
N SER A 208 35.40 7.48 -4.78
CA SER A 208 36.00 6.35 -5.49
C SER A 208 36.36 5.10 -4.67
N ALA A 209 35.81 3.95 -5.09
CA ALA A 209 36.53 3.04 -5.98
C ALA A 209 35.66 1.83 -6.33
N TRP A 210 35.33 1.73 -7.61
CA TRP A 210 35.13 0.43 -8.26
C TRP A 210 36.44 -0.37 -8.16
N PRO A 211 36.37 -1.70 -8.01
CA PRO A 211 37.30 -2.56 -8.71
C PRO A 211 36.54 -3.29 -9.82
N ALA A 212 37.02 -3.03 -11.03
CA ALA A 212 36.77 -3.82 -12.21
C ALA A 212 37.22 -5.27 -12.01
N GLY A 213 36.48 -6.19 -12.62
CA GLY A 213 37.00 -7.31 -13.40
C GLY A 213 38.14 -8.17 -12.85
N SER A 214 37.77 -9.45 -12.66
CA SER A 214 38.42 -10.63 -13.23
C SER A 214 39.58 -11.34 -12.51
N ALA A 215 39.51 -12.67 -12.67
CA ALA A 215 40.58 -13.68 -12.60
C ALA A 215 41.08 -14.12 -11.21
N GLY A 216 40.40 -15.14 -10.65
CA GLY A 216 41.04 -16.07 -9.73
C GLY A 216 41.86 -17.09 -10.53
N SER A 217 43.18 -16.89 -10.61
CA SER A 217 44.13 -17.93 -10.96
C SER A 217 44.71 -18.48 -9.66
N ALA A 218 44.55 -19.79 -9.45
CA ALA A 218 45.13 -20.52 -8.34
C ALA A 218 46.57 -20.96 -8.67
N ASP A 219 47.51 -20.55 -7.83
CA ASP A 219 48.83 -21.14 -7.57
C ASP A 219 49.36 -20.33 -6.37
N GLY A 220 49.90 -20.84 -5.26
CA GLY A 220 50.55 -22.10 -4.97
C GLY A 220 51.71 -21.76 -4.02
N GLN A 221 51.81 -22.50 -2.91
CA GLN A 221 53.00 -22.66 -2.04
C GLN A 221 53.46 -21.49 -1.14
N ARG A 222 53.42 -21.71 0.18
CA ARG A 222 54.50 -22.40 0.93
C ARG A 222 54.00 -22.92 2.26
#